data_AF-A0A924IB58-F1
#
_entry.id   AF-A0A924IB58-F1
#
_cell.length_a   1.000
_cell.length_b   1.000
_cell.length_c   1.000
_cell.angle_alpha   90.00
_cell.angle_beta   90.00
_cell.angle_gamma   90.00
#
_symmetry.space_group_name_H-M   'P 1'
#
loop_
_entity.id
_entity.type
_entity.pdbx_description
1 polymer ?
#
loop_
_entity_poly.entity_id
_entity_poly.type
_entity_poly.pdbx_seq_one_letter_code
_entity_poly.pdbx_strand_id
1 'polypeptide(L)'
;MMLLSKRFHVALLCLFVGFVGLSRGEKAWSQAAAPSSFSLTILHTNDLHGHIFPFAYTEIGRSKEEKASVGGAARRATLVRKLRHDIKSPVLLVDSGDTF
;
A
#
# COMPACT_ATOMS: atom_id res chain seq x y z
N MET A 1 18.87 39.18 -70.84
CA MET A 1 18.01 39.09 -69.63
C MET A 1 17.58 37.64 -69.45
N MET A 2 18.43 36.79 -68.84
CA MET A 2 18.13 35.40 -68.43
C MET A 2 19.43 34.76 -67.91
N LEU A 3 19.75 34.88 -66.61
CA LEU A 3 20.82 34.09 -65.95
C LEU A 3 20.80 34.21 -64.41
N LEU A 4 19.62 34.28 -63.78
CA LEU A 4 19.53 34.50 -62.32
C LEU A 4 18.46 33.66 -61.60
N SER A 5 18.27 32.38 -61.94
CA SER A 5 17.27 31.56 -61.22
C SER A 5 17.72 30.17 -60.75
N LYS A 6 18.96 29.74 -60.99
CA LYS A 6 19.38 28.35 -60.67
C LYS A 6 20.29 28.17 -59.45
N ARG A 7 20.56 29.21 -58.65
CA ARG A 7 21.45 29.12 -57.48
C ARG A 7 20.75 29.01 -56.12
N PHE A 8 19.42 29.14 -56.08
CA PHE A 8 18.68 29.15 -54.80
C PHE A 8 18.32 27.77 -54.24
N HIS A 9 18.39 26.70 -55.03
CA HIS A 9 18.01 25.36 -54.54
C HIS A 9 19.16 24.58 -53.88
N VAL A 10 20.41 25.05 -54.03
CA VAL A 10 21.58 24.36 -53.45
C VAL A 10 21.89 24.87 -52.03
N ALA A 11 21.36 26.02 -51.63
CA ALA A 11 21.63 26.60 -50.30
C ALA A 11 20.69 26.10 -49.19
N LEU A 12 19.57 25.44 -49.50
CA LEU A 12 18.62 24.94 -48.49
C LEU A 12 18.87 23.48 -48.07
N LEU A 13 19.81 22.77 -48.70
CA LEU A 13 20.14 21.37 -48.36
C LEU A 13 21.28 21.23 -47.35
N CYS A 14 21.81 22.33 -46.81
CA CYS A 14 22.87 22.30 -45.78
C CYS A 14 22.37 22.63 -44.36
N LEU A 15 21.08 22.91 -44.17
CA LEU A 15 20.52 23.21 -42.84
C LEU A 15 19.69 22.07 -42.21
N PHE A 16 19.78 20.85 -42.75
CA PHE A 16 19.11 19.66 -42.20
C PHE A 16 20.03 18.50 -41.80
N VAL A 17 21.36 18.65 -41.94
CA VAL A 17 22.34 17.61 -41.53
C VAL A 17 23.26 18.11 -40.40
N GLY A 18 23.11 19.35 -39.95
CA GLY A 18 23.93 19.97 -38.89
C GLY A 18 23.42 19.79 -37.45
N PHE A 19 22.45 18.90 -37.18
CA PHE A 19 21.98 18.61 -35.82
C PHE A 19 21.92 17.09 -35.54
N VAL A 20 22.93 16.35 -36.01
CA VAL A 20 23.09 14.91 -35.67
C VAL A 20 24.21 14.70 -34.65
N GLY A 21 24.83 15.78 -34.14
CA GLY A 21 26.12 15.68 -33.47
C GLY A 21 26.29 16.48 -32.18
N LEU A 22 25.32 16.51 -31.25
CA LEU A 22 25.61 16.84 -29.84
C LEU A 22 24.47 16.52 -28.86
N SER A 23 24.18 15.24 -28.61
CA SER A 23 23.39 14.86 -27.40
C SER A 23 23.65 13.43 -26.92
N ARG A 24 24.84 12.86 -27.20
CA ARG A 24 25.27 11.61 -26.58
C ARG A 24 25.89 11.90 -25.22
N GLY A 25 25.05 11.89 -24.18
CA GLY A 25 25.54 11.72 -22.82
C GLY A 25 24.95 12.66 -21.77
N GLU A 26 23.70 13.11 -21.90
CA GLU A 26 22.96 13.38 -20.68
C GLU A 26 22.67 12.03 -20.04
N LYS A 27 23.55 11.62 -19.12
CA LYS A 27 23.22 10.58 -18.15
C LYS A 27 21.96 11.07 -17.45
N ALA A 28 20.80 10.59 -17.89
CA ALA A 28 19.56 10.76 -17.17
C ALA A 28 19.81 10.20 -15.77
N TRP A 29 20.01 11.08 -14.80
CA TRP A 29 20.03 10.69 -13.41
C TRP A 29 18.67 10.07 -13.17
N SER A 30 18.65 8.76 -12.92
CA SER A 30 17.43 8.04 -12.60
C SER A 30 16.76 8.79 -11.47
N GLN A 31 15.60 9.38 -11.75
CA GLN A 31 14.80 10.04 -10.74
C GLN A 31 14.43 8.94 -9.74
N ALA A 32 15.01 8.99 -8.54
CA ALA A 32 14.69 8.02 -7.50
C ALA A 32 13.17 8.07 -7.31
N ALA A 33 12.49 6.96 -7.56
CA ALA A 33 11.06 6.88 -7.33
C ALA A 33 10.79 7.33 -5.88
N ALA A 34 9.82 8.24 -5.71
CA ALA A 34 9.43 8.68 -4.37
C ALA A 34 9.17 7.43 -3.50
N PRO A 35 9.62 7.41 -2.23
CA PRO A 35 9.51 6.21 -1.40
C PRO A 35 8.06 5.73 -1.37
N SER A 36 7.83 4.52 -1.86
CA SER A 36 6.51 3.90 -1.84
C SER A 36 6.11 3.64 -0.40
N SER A 37 4.97 4.15 0.04
CA SER A 37 4.45 3.85 1.37
C SER A 37 4.00 2.40 1.45
N PHE A 38 4.38 1.72 2.54
CA PHE A 38 3.93 0.37 2.86
C PHE A 38 3.00 0.42 4.06
N SER A 39 1.84 -0.21 3.96
CA SER A 39 0.88 -0.33 5.04
C SER A 39 0.72 -1.79 5.41
N LEU A 40 0.82 -2.09 6.71
CA LEU A 40 0.55 -3.40 7.29
C LEU A 40 -0.51 -3.22 8.37
N THR A 41 -1.51 -4.11 8.39
CA THR A 41 -2.49 -4.16 9.47
C THR A 41 -2.21 -5.35 10.38
N ILE A 42 -2.08 -5.09 11.67
CA ILE A 42 -1.90 -6.12 12.69
C ILE A 42 -3.21 -6.23 13.47
N LEU A 43 -3.84 -7.40 13.37
CA LEU A 43 -4.91 -7.80 14.28
C LEU A 43 -4.25 -8.62 15.40
N HIS A 44 -4.62 -8.38 16.66
CA HIS A 44 -4.04 -9.16 17.75
C HIS A 44 -5.06 -9.57 18.82
N THR A 45 -4.77 -10.69 19.48
CA THR A 45 -5.41 -11.13 20.73
C THR A 45 -4.37 -11.28 21.83
N ASN A 46 -4.82 -11.28 23.08
CA ASN A 46 -4.04 -11.53 24.28
C ASN A 46 -5.01 -12.04 25.35
N ASP A 47 -4.52 -12.78 26.33
CA ASP A 47 -5.22 -13.09 27.59
C ASP A 47 -6.61 -13.68 27.34
N LEU A 48 -6.66 -14.64 26.40
CA LEU A 48 -7.91 -15.32 26.10
C LEU A 48 -8.35 -16.19 27.28
N HIS A 49 -7.43 -16.66 28.12
CA HIS A 49 -7.69 -17.47 29.31
C HIS A 49 -8.71 -18.58 29.07
N GLY A 50 -8.59 -19.29 27.93
CA GLY A 50 -9.52 -20.36 27.58
C GLY A 50 -10.96 -19.93 27.24
N HIS A 51 -11.26 -18.64 27.04
CA HIS A 51 -12.57 -18.13 26.62
C HIS A 51 -12.91 -18.53 25.17
N ILE A 52 -13.22 -19.82 24.99
CA ILE A 52 -13.70 -20.45 23.76
C ILE A 52 -15.17 -20.06 23.52
N PHE A 53 -16.00 -20.12 24.56
CA PHE A 53 -17.39 -19.68 24.49
C PHE A 53 -17.54 -18.18 24.83
N PRO A 54 -18.63 -17.53 24.41
CA PRO A 54 -18.96 -16.21 24.90
C PRO A 54 -19.04 -16.21 26.42
N PHE A 55 -18.59 -15.13 27.02
CA PHE A 55 -18.56 -14.98 28.47
C PHE A 55 -19.18 -13.64 28.85
N ALA A 56 -19.77 -13.59 30.03
CA ALA A 56 -20.28 -12.36 30.60
C ALA A 56 -19.27 -11.78 31.57
N TYR A 57 -19.20 -10.45 31.62
CA TYR A 57 -18.42 -9.76 32.63
C TYR A 57 -19.31 -9.44 33.82
N THR A 58 -18.93 -9.94 35.00
CA THR A 58 -19.41 -9.45 36.27
C THR A 58 -18.29 -8.61 36.88
N GLU A 59 -18.47 -7.31 37.02
CA GLU A 59 -17.50 -6.49 37.76
C GLU A 59 -17.74 -6.69 39.26
N ILE A 60 -17.01 -7.64 39.86
CA ILE A 60 -17.05 -7.85 41.32
C ILE A 60 -16.71 -6.53 42.01
N GLY A 61 -17.65 -5.99 42.79
CA GLY A 61 -17.50 -4.74 43.52
C GLY A 61 -18.11 -3.49 42.87
N ARG A 62 -18.69 -3.58 41.66
CA ARG A 62 -19.40 -2.44 41.01
C ARG A 62 -20.88 -2.69 40.71
N SER A 63 -21.27 -3.90 40.31
CA SER A 63 -22.69 -4.29 40.25
C SER A 63 -22.86 -5.81 40.15
N LYS A 64 -24.02 -6.32 40.58
CA LYS A 64 -24.42 -7.73 40.41
C LYS A 64 -25.06 -7.99 39.04
N GLU A 65 -25.23 -6.97 38.21
CA GLU A 65 -25.82 -7.14 36.89
C GLU A 65 -24.79 -7.73 35.92
N GLU A 66 -25.10 -8.91 35.42
CA GLU A 66 -24.36 -9.56 34.36
C GLU A 66 -24.47 -8.74 33.08
N LYS A 67 -23.34 -8.27 32.54
CA LYS A 67 -23.32 -7.60 31.22
C LYS A 67 -23.57 -8.64 30.12
N ALA A 68 -24.11 -8.18 28.99
CA ALA A 68 -24.35 -9.03 27.82
C ALA A 68 -23.09 -9.81 27.41
N SER A 69 -23.27 -11.07 27.00
CA SER A 69 -22.16 -11.95 26.62
C SER A 69 -21.30 -11.35 25.50
N VAL A 70 -19.98 -11.43 25.66
CA VAL A 70 -18.98 -10.93 24.70
C VAL A 70 -17.97 -12.00 24.34
N GLY A 71 -17.14 -11.72 23.33
CA GLY A 71 -16.05 -12.60 22.93
C GLY A 71 -16.49 -13.95 22.37
N GLY A 72 -15.77 -15.01 22.76
CA GLY A 72 -15.88 -16.35 22.19
C GLY A 72 -15.13 -16.51 20.85
N ALA A 73 -14.57 -17.70 20.65
CA ALA A 73 -13.75 -18.04 19.48
C ALA A 73 -14.52 -17.87 18.17
N ALA A 74 -15.80 -18.26 18.13
CA ALA A 74 -16.64 -18.14 16.94
C ALA A 74 -16.85 -16.68 16.48
N ARG A 75 -17.10 -15.75 17.42
CA ARG A 75 -17.27 -14.33 17.08
C ARG A 75 -15.95 -13.70 16.65
N ARG A 76 -14.85 -14.01 17.37
CA ARG A 76 -13.50 -13.55 16.99
C ARG A 76 -13.12 -14.02 15.59
N ALA A 77 -13.30 -15.30 15.29
CA ALA A 77 -13.01 -15.87 13.97
C ALA A 77 -13.86 -15.24 12.85
N THR A 78 -15.13 -14.93 13.13
CA THR A 78 -16.01 -14.25 12.18
C THR A 78 -15.56 -12.81 11.93
N LEU A 79 -15.22 -12.07 12.98
CA LEU A 79 -14.68 -10.72 12.87
C LEU A 79 -13.35 -10.69 12.12
N VAL A 80 -12.42 -11.58 12.44
CA VAL A 80 -11.13 -11.71 11.74
C VAL A 80 -11.33 -11.98 10.25
N ARG A 81 -12.25 -12.91 9.88
CA ARG A 81 -12.55 -13.19 8.47
C ARG A 81 -13.09 -11.97 7.74
N LYS A 82 -14.03 -11.25 8.36
CA LYS A 82 -14.56 -10.00 7.81
C LYS A 82 -13.46 -8.95 7.62
N LEU A 83 -12.64 -8.72 8.65
CA LEU A 83 -11.56 -7.74 8.59
C LEU A 83 -10.53 -8.09 7.52
N ARG A 84 -10.13 -9.36 7.40
CA ARG A 84 -9.23 -9.82 6.33
C ARG A 84 -9.80 -9.63 4.93
N HIS A 85 -11.12 -9.67 4.78
CA HIS A 85 -11.79 -9.40 3.51
C HIS A 85 -11.86 -7.89 3.21
N ASP A 86 -12.15 -7.08 4.22
CA ASP A 86 -12.44 -5.64 4.02
C ASP A 86 -11.16 -4.76 3.98
N ILE A 87 -10.07 -5.21 4.59
CA ILE A 87 -8.81 -4.46 4.67
C ILE A 87 -7.98 -4.65 3.39
N LYS A 88 -7.51 -3.53 2.82
CA LYS A 88 -6.74 -3.51 1.57
C LYS A 88 -5.25 -3.79 1.75
N SER A 89 -4.69 -3.46 2.91
CA SER A 89 -3.30 -3.75 3.28
C SER A 89 -3.13 -5.22 3.66
N PRO A 90 -1.90 -5.79 3.55
CA PRO A 90 -1.59 -7.07 4.16
C PRO A 90 -2.02 -7.12 5.63
N VAL A 91 -2.63 -8.24 6.05
CA VAL A 91 -3.14 -8.44 7.40
C VAL A 91 -2.37 -9.56 8.10
N LEU A 92 -1.70 -9.22 9.20
CA LEU A 92 -1.10 -10.18 10.12
C LEU A 92 -2.05 -10.36 11.32
N LEU A 93 -2.34 -11.62 11.69
CA LEU A 93 -3.05 -11.94 12.93
C LEU A 93 -2.05 -12.52 13.93
N VAL A 94 -1.98 -11.95 15.13
CA VAL A 94 -1.03 -12.33 16.19
C VAL A 94 -1.78 -12.70 17.46
N ASP A 95 -1.34 -13.75 18.16
CA ASP A 95 -1.77 -14.04 19.52
C ASP A 95 -0.61 -13.78 20.48
N SER A 96 -0.83 -12.94 21.50
CA SER A 96 0.20 -12.49 22.44
C SER A 96 0.36 -13.39 23.67
N GLY A 97 -0.32 -14.55 23.71
CA GLY A 97 -0.19 -15.52 24.79
C GLY A 97 -1.29 -15.44 25.84
N ASP A 98 -1.14 -16.27 26.88
CA ASP A 98 -2.16 -16.53 27.92
C ASP A 98 -3.52 -16.97 27.33
N THR A 99 -3.41 -17.88 26.35
CA THR A 99 -4.57 -18.45 25.66
C THR A 99 -5.16 -19.64 26.42
N PHE A 100 -4.38 -20.31 27.27
CA PHE A 100 -4.72 -21.53 27.99
C PHE A 100 -4.63 -21.35 29.50
#